data_AF-A0A1Q2MA71-F1
#
_entry.id   AF-A0A1Q2MA71-F1
#
_cell.length_a   1.000
_cell.length_b   1.000
_cell.length_c   1.000
_cell.angle_alpha   90.00
_cell.angle_beta   90.00
_cell.angle_gamma   90.00
#
_symmetry.space_group_name_H-M   'P 1'
#
loop_
_entity.id
_entity.type
_entity.pdbx_description
1 polymer ?
#
loop_
_entity_poly.entity_id
_entity_poly.type
_entity_poly.pdbx_seq_one_letter_code
_entity_poly.pdbx_strand_id
1 'polypeptide(L)'
;MGARLRAARDTAGISGKQVGMQIGMSPSQISKMESGDQKIPADLLPAWCEAVGISLAQAYGKGQSHHFAQLPFTPRIAKLYAELPEQWKLHAQRMIANLHQLYSLEKKKPHDQ
;
A
#
# COMPACT_ATOMS: atom_id res chain seq x y z
N MET A 1 -2.15 -11.77 -4.22
CA MET A 1 -2.39 -10.89 -3.05
C MET A 1 -3.37 -11.56 -2.09
N GLY A 2 -4.63 -11.78 -2.48
CA GLY A 2 -5.67 -12.40 -1.63
C GLY A 2 -5.22 -13.69 -0.91
N ALA A 3 -4.65 -14.66 -1.64
CA ALA A 3 -4.15 -15.90 -1.04
C ALA A 3 -3.06 -15.69 0.03
N ARG A 4 -2.24 -14.62 -0.07
CA ARG A 4 -1.21 -14.31 0.94
C ARG A 4 -1.82 -13.71 2.20
N LEU A 5 -2.82 -12.83 2.04
CA LEU A 5 -3.59 -12.29 3.17
C LEU A 5 -4.35 -13.41 3.88
N ARG A 6 -4.91 -14.36 3.13
CA ARG A 6 -5.52 -15.57 3.68
C ARG A 6 -4.53 -16.39 4.51
N ALA A 7 -3.36 -16.69 3.95
CA ALA A 7 -2.32 -17.45 4.65
C ALA A 7 -1.84 -16.71 5.92
N ALA A 8 -1.67 -15.40 5.86
CA ALA A 8 -1.31 -14.58 7.01
C ALA A 8 -2.42 -14.58 8.08
N ARG A 9 -3.68 -14.48 7.66
CA ARG A 9 -4.84 -14.57 8.54
C ARG A 9 -4.90 -15.93 9.26
N ASP A 10 -4.69 -17.02 8.52
CA ASP A 10 -4.66 -18.37 9.07
C ASP A 10 -3.48 -18.55 10.05
N THR A 11 -2.32 -17.96 9.76
CA THR A 11 -1.14 -17.94 10.65
C THR A 11 -1.39 -17.14 11.93
N ALA A 12 -2.12 -16.03 11.83
CA ALA A 12 -2.54 -15.23 12.97
C ALA A 12 -3.65 -15.90 13.81
N GLY A 13 -4.20 -17.04 13.36
CA GLY A 13 -5.23 -17.79 14.09
C GLY A 13 -6.58 -17.08 14.15
N ILE A 14 -6.85 -16.14 13.26
CA ILE A 14 -8.10 -15.37 13.24
C ILE A 14 -9.00 -15.79 12.07
N SER A 15 -10.31 -15.78 12.32
CA SER A 15 -11.32 -16.11 11.31
C SER A 15 -11.53 -14.96 10.31
N GLY A 16 -12.04 -15.27 9.11
CA GLY A 16 -12.43 -14.24 8.14
C GLY A 16 -13.50 -13.28 8.69
N LYS A 17 -14.34 -13.73 9.63
CA LYS A 17 -15.31 -12.86 10.33
C LYS A 17 -14.63 -11.86 11.25
N GLN A 18 -13.61 -12.29 12.00
CA GLN A 18 -12.86 -11.41 12.91
C GLN A 18 -12.08 -10.34 12.14
N VAL A 19 -11.37 -10.71 11.07
CA VAL A 19 -10.73 -9.76 10.16
C VAL A 19 -11.76 -8.80 9.57
N GLY A 20 -12.88 -9.31 9.05
CA GLY A 20 -13.94 -8.50 8.49
C GLY A 20 -14.44 -7.44 9.47
N MET A 21 -14.68 -7.82 10.72
CA MET A 21 -15.09 -6.90 11.78
C MET A 21 -14.05 -5.81 12.06
N GLN A 22 -12.76 -6.15 12.05
CA GLN A 22 -11.67 -5.19 12.28
C GLN A 22 -11.52 -4.18 11.14
N ILE A 23 -11.74 -4.61 9.89
CA ILE A 23 -11.55 -3.75 8.70
C ILE A 23 -12.86 -3.25 8.09
N GLY A 24 -13.99 -3.40 8.79
CA GLY A 24 -15.30 -2.92 8.36
C GLY A 24 -15.90 -3.65 7.16
N MET A 25 -15.54 -4.92 6.93
CA MET A 25 -15.99 -5.74 5.79
C MET A 25 -16.80 -6.96 6.23
N SER A 26 -17.73 -7.40 5.39
CA SER A 26 -18.46 -8.66 5.63
C SER A 26 -17.58 -9.90 5.40
N PRO A 27 -17.85 -11.04 6.07
CA PRO A 27 -17.12 -12.29 5.84
C PRO A 27 -17.16 -12.76 4.38
N SER A 28 -18.27 -12.49 3.68
CA SER A 28 -18.42 -12.81 2.25
C SER A 28 -17.46 -11.99 1.38
N GLN A 29 -17.33 -10.69 1.65
CA GLN A 29 -16.36 -9.84 0.95
C GLN A 29 -14.92 -10.29 1.22
N ILE A 30 -14.59 -10.65 2.48
CA ILE A 30 -13.28 -11.20 2.82
C ILE A 30 -12.99 -12.44 1.98
N SER A 31 -13.92 -13.40 1.92
CA SER A 31 -13.75 -14.64 1.14
C SER A 31 -13.54 -14.37 -0.36
N LYS A 32 -14.31 -13.45 -0.95
CA LYS A 32 -14.15 -13.05 -2.37
C LYS A 32 -12.82 -12.35 -2.63
N MET A 33 -12.36 -11.53 -1.69
CA MET A 33 -11.07 -10.85 -1.81
C MET A 33 -9.88 -11.81 -1.63
N GLU A 34 -10.00 -12.79 -0.74
CA GLU A 34 -8.97 -13.82 -0.53
C GLU A 34 -8.82 -14.77 -1.72
N SER A 35 -9.94 -15.18 -2.32
CA SER A 35 -9.97 -16.02 -3.53
C SER A 35 -9.53 -15.27 -4.80
N GLY A 36 -9.65 -13.95 -4.81
CA GLY A 36 -9.33 -13.10 -5.96
C GLY A 36 -10.52 -12.78 -6.86
N ASP A 37 -11.71 -13.29 -6.52
CA ASP A 37 -12.97 -12.96 -7.20
C ASP A 37 -13.34 -11.47 -7.08
N GLN A 38 -12.86 -10.82 -6.03
CA GLN A 38 -13.02 -9.38 -5.80
C GLN A 38 -11.65 -8.73 -5.59
N LYS A 39 -11.43 -7.56 -6.22
CA LYS A 39 -10.24 -6.76 -5.96
C LYS A 39 -10.26 -6.21 -4.53
N ILE A 40 -9.08 -6.18 -3.90
CA ILE A 40 -8.88 -5.56 -2.61
C ILE A 40 -8.68 -4.06 -2.81
N PRO A 41 -9.51 -3.20 -2.21
CA PRO A 41 -9.29 -1.75 -2.21
C PRO A 41 -7.94 -1.39 -1.57
N ALA A 42 -7.20 -0.46 -2.18
CA ALA A 42 -5.84 -0.14 -1.77
C ALA A 42 -5.77 0.52 -0.38
N ASP A 43 -6.79 1.28 -0.02
CA ASP A 43 -7.00 1.94 1.26
C ASP A 43 -7.27 0.96 2.41
N LEU A 44 -7.85 -0.22 2.12
CA LEU A 44 -8.07 -1.27 3.11
C LEU A 44 -6.81 -2.10 3.41
N LEU A 45 -5.84 -2.07 2.50
CA LEU A 45 -4.68 -2.95 2.56
C LEU A 45 -3.80 -2.73 3.80
N PRO A 46 -3.52 -1.48 4.25
CA PRO A 46 -2.77 -1.23 5.49
C PRO A 46 -3.46 -1.81 6.73
N ALA A 47 -4.76 -1.55 6.88
CA ALA A 47 -5.54 -2.03 8.03
C ALA A 47 -5.63 -3.56 8.07
N TRP A 48 -5.77 -4.21 6.90
CA TRP A 48 -5.75 -5.67 6.83
C TRP A 48 -4.36 -6.22 7.18
N CYS A 49 -3.29 -5.61 6.69
CA CYS A 49 -1.92 -6.01 7.01
C CYS A 49 -1.64 -5.94 8.52
N GLU A 50 -2.09 -4.86 9.18
CA GLU A 50 -2.02 -4.70 10.63
C GLU A 50 -2.82 -5.80 11.36
N ALA A 51 -4.05 -6.04 10.94
CA ALA A 51 -4.93 -7.07 11.52
C ALA A 51 -4.34 -8.48 11.50
N VAL A 52 -3.56 -8.83 10.45
CA VAL A 52 -2.96 -10.17 10.29
C VAL A 52 -1.46 -10.20 10.60
N GLY A 53 -0.89 -9.08 11.08
CA GLY A 53 0.50 -9.01 11.54
C GLY A 53 1.56 -9.14 10.44
N ILE A 54 1.29 -8.64 9.23
CA ILE A 54 2.28 -8.63 8.12
C ILE A 54 2.52 -7.21 7.62
N SER A 55 3.63 -7.01 6.92
CA SER A 55 3.90 -5.79 6.16
C SER A 55 3.22 -5.80 4.79
N LEU A 56 2.98 -4.60 4.24
CA LEU A 56 2.53 -4.44 2.85
C LEU A 56 3.42 -5.20 1.86
N ALA A 57 4.75 -5.11 2.03
CA ALA A 57 5.71 -5.79 1.16
C ALA A 57 5.51 -7.32 1.13
N GLN A 58 5.18 -7.93 2.27
CA GLN A 58 4.86 -9.36 2.36
C GLN A 58 3.53 -9.68 1.67
N ALA A 59 2.52 -8.81 1.78
CA ALA A 59 1.24 -8.96 1.09
C ALA A 59 1.44 -8.96 -0.45
N TYR A 60 2.21 -8.01 -0.99
CA TYR A 60 2.55 -7.95 -2.42
C TYR A 60 3.39 -9.15 -2.89
N GLY A 61 4.23 -9.71 -2.01
CA GLY A 61 5.05 -10.90 -2.26
C GLY A 61 6.32 -10.61 -3.08
N LYS A 62 7.30 -11.52 -3.06
CA LYS A 62 8.66 -11.31 -3.60
C LYS A 62 8.74 -10.79 -5.05
N GLY A 63 7.81 -11.20 -5.93
CA GLY A 63 7.74 -10.70 -7.31
C GLY A 63 7.26 -9.25 -7.46
N GLN A 64 6.62 -8.70 -6.41
CA GLN A 64 6.19 -7.30 -6.32
C GLN A 64 6.80 -6.57 -5.12
N SER A 65 7.70 -7.19 -4.37
CA SER A 65 8.54 -6.49 -3.39
C SER A 65 9.37 -5.38 -4.07
N HIS A 66 9.65 -5.53 -5.37
CA HIS A 66 10.25 -4.47 -6.21
C HIS A 66 9.31 -3.27 -6.48
N HIS A 67 7.99 -3.42 -6.31
CA HIS A 67 7.02 -2.34 -6.54
C HIS A 67 6.99 -1.33 -5.38
N PHE A 68 7.31 -1.79 -4.16
CA PHE A 68 7.34 -0.96 -2.95
C PHE A 68 8.75 -0.73 -2.39
N ALA A 69 9.77 -1.45 -2.87
CA ALA A 69 11.11 -1.27 -2.36
C ALA A 69 11.79 0.04 -2.80
N GLN A 70 11.44 0.68 -3.92
CA GLN A 70 12.23 1.82 -4.41
C GLN A 70 11.43 2.83 -5.26
N LEU A 71 10.85 3.86 -4.61
CA LEU A 71 10.55 5.20 -5.17
C LEU A 71 9.58 5.31 -6.39
N PRO A 72 8.93 6.46 -6.62
CA PRO A 72 8.03 6.70 -7.77
C PRO A 72 8.79 6.91 -9.09
N PHE A 73 9.90 6.19 -9.25
CA PHE A 73 10.93 6.48 -10.23
C PHE A 73 11.21 5.25 -11.06
N THR A 74 11.35 5.43 -12.37
CA THR A 74 11.76 4.35 -13.28
C THR A 74 13.08 3.73 -12.78
N PRO A 75 13.39 2.46 -13.10
CA PRO A 75 14.59 1.78 -12.59
C PRO A 75 15.89 2.59 -12.77
N ARG A 76 15.98 3.35 -13.87
CA ARG A 76 17.09 4.27 -14.14
C ARG A 76 17.18 5.40 -13.10
N ILE A 77 16.06 6.01 -12.75
CA ILE A 77 16.01 7.11 -11.78
C ILE A 77 16.21 6.56 -10.36
N ALA A 78 15.68 5.38 -10.03
CA ALA A 78 15.95 4.73 -8.75
C ALA A 78 17.45 4.47 -8.54
N LYS A 79 18.16 4.00 -9.57
CA LYS A 79 19.61 3.84 -9.55
C LYS A 79 20.34 5.18 -9.32
N LEU A 80 20.00 6.21 -10.09
CA LEU A 80 20.59 7.54 -9.93
C LEU A 80 20.32 8.13 -8.54
N TYR A 81 19.12 7.90 -8.00
CA TYR A 81 18.75 8.36 -6.66
C TYR A 81 19.56 7.67 -5.56
N ALA A 82 19.83 6.36 -5.69
CA ALA A 82 20.63 5.61 -4.72
C ALA A 82 22.08 6.14 -4.64
N GLU A 83 22.62 6.60 -5.77
CA GLU A 83 23.99 7.12 -5.92
C GLU A 83 24.14 8.57 -5.40
N LEU A 84 23.05 9.27 -5.04
CA LEU A 84 23.13 10.65 -4.54
C LEU A 84 23.71 10.75 -3.11
N PRO A 85 24.43 11.84 -2.79
CA PRO A 85 24.77 12.15 -1.40
C PRO A 85 23.52 12.36 -0.54
N GLU A 86 23.61 12.02 0.74
CA GLU A 86 22.45 11.98 1.66
C GLU A 86 21.71 13.32 1.76
N GLN A 87 22.46 14.42 1.80
CA GLN A 87 21.90 15.78 1.81
C GLN A 87 21.02 16.10 0.58
N TRP A 88 21.35 15.51 -0.58
CA TRP A 88 20.59 15.71 -1.81
C TRP A 88 19.36 14.79 -1.89
N LYS A 89 19.42 13.59 -1.31
CA LYS A 89 18.26 12.69 -1.18
C LYS A 89 17.15 13.33 -0.36
N LEU A 90 17.51 13.95 0.77
CA LEU A 90 16.59 14.69 1.64
C LEU A 90 15.99 15.90 0.93
N HIS A 91 16.78 16.63 0.14
CA HIS A 91 16.29 17.76 -0.64
C HIS A 91 15.26 17.32 -1.69
N ALA A 92 15.54 16.26 -2.45
CA ALA A 92 14.61 15.71 -3.43
C ALA A 92 13.30 15.22 -2.78
N GLN A 93 13.37 14.56 -1.61
CA GLN A 93 12.18 14.14 -0.85
C GLN A 93 11.31 15.33 -0.44
N ARG A 94 11.93 16.40 0.09
CA ARG A 94 11.21 17.62 0.48
C ARG A 94 10.55 18.30 -0.71
N MET A 95 11.22 18.36 -1.87
CA MET A 95 10.62 18.91 -3.08
C MET A 95 9.39 18.12 -3.53
N ILE A 96 9.48 16.78 -3.56
CA ILE A 96 8.35 15.91 -3.94
C ILE A 96 7.17 16.10 -2.96
N ALA A 97 7.44 16.17 -1.65
CA ALA A 97 6.42 16.40 -0.64
C ALA A 97 5.74 17.77 -0.81
N ASN A 98 6.52 18.83 -1.05
CA ASN A 98 6.00 20.18 -1.27
C ASN A 98 5.17 20.25 -2.56
N LEU A 99 5.62 19.64 -3.65
CA LEU A 99 4.87 19.57 -4.91
C LEU A 99 3.55 18.82 -4.73
N HIS A 100 3.55 17.70 -4.00
CA HIS A 100 2.33 16.96 -3.69
C HIS A 100 1.37 17.79 -2.85
N GLN A 101 1.89 18.52 -1.85
CA GLN A 101 1.09 19.42 -1.04
C GLN A 101 0.46 20.53 -1.89
N LEU A 102 1.23 21.21 -2.75
CA LEU A 102 0.71 22.23 -3.66
C LEU A 102 -0.36 21.67 -4.61
N TYR A 103 -0.12 20.52 -5.24
CA TYR A 103 -1.11 19.85 -6.08
C TYR A 103 -2.39 19.50 -5.30
N SER A 104 -2.25 19.01 -4.06
CA SER A 104 -3.39 18.67 -3.21
C SER A 104 -4.22 19.89 -2.82
N LEU A 105 -3.60 21.08 -2.74
CA LEU A 105 -4.27 22.36 -2.48
C LEU A 105 -4.99 22.88 -3.72
N GLU A 106 -4.40 22.73 -4.92
CA GLU A 106 -5.08 23.05 -6.18
C GLU A 106 -6.31 22.17 -6.40
N LYS A 107 -6.21 20.87 -6.14
CA LYS A 107 -7.34 19.93 -6.28
C LYS A 107 -8.49 20.24 -5.31
N LYS A 108 -8.23 20.92 -4.19
CA LYS A 108 -9.23 21.32 -3.19
C LYS A 108 -9.91 22.65 -3.49
N LYS A 109 -9.48 23.41 -4.50
CA LYS A 109 -10.23 24.60 -4.94
C LYS A 109 -11.52 24.12 -5.62
N PRO A 110 -12.71 24.55 -5.17
CA PRO A 110 -13.94 24.25 -5.88
C PRO A 110 -13.83 24.82 -7.30
N HIS A 111 -14.25 24.05 -8.30
CA HIS A 111 -14.51 24.58 -9.63
C HIS A 111 -15.70 25.55 -9.50
N ASP A 112 -15.42 26.82 -9.25
CA ASP A 112 -16.34 27.89 -9.63
C ASP A 112 -16.18 28.10 -11.13
N GLN A 113 -17.04 27.40 -11.88
CA GLN A 113 -17.55 27.80 -13.19
C GLN A 113 -18.87 27.07 -13.45
#